data_AF-A0A4Q4CLR0-F1
#
_entry.id   AF-A0A4Q4CLR0-F1
#
_cell.length_a   1.000
_cell.length_b   1.000
_cell.length_c   1.000
_cell.angle_alpha   90.00
_cell.angle_beta   90.00
_cell.angle_gamma   90.00
#
_symmetry.space_group_name_H-M   'P 1'
#
loop_
_entity.id
_entity.type
_entity.pdbx_description
1 polymer ?
#
loop_
_entity_poly.entity_id
_entity_poly.type
_entity_poly.pdbx_seq_one_letter_code
_entity_poly.pdbx_strand_id
1 'polypeptide(L)'
;MTITRRRLIAISAALAVLPAVARAGTGTTRLWTGQALGARASIRLDHPDAEAIAARVMAEIDRLEAMLSLYRPESALCRLNRDGHLADPPFELLECLSLADAVHRASGGRFDPSVQPLWALWAEAAAAGRRPDPDAVAETRRRTGWAKVRLDAAAITLQPGMALTLNGIGQGYV
;
A
#
# COMPACT_ATOMS: atom_id res chain seq x y z
N MET A 1 62.15 -30.07 9.93
CA MET A 1 62.04 -28.66 9.46
C MET A 1 62.08 -27.74 10.68
N THR A 2 63.11 -26.91 10.84
CA THR A 2 63.25 -25.99 11.97
C THR A 2 62.46 -24.70 11.71
N ILE A 3 61.49 -24.40 12.58
CA ILE A 3 60.72 -23.15 12.52
C ILE A 3 61.61 -22.00 12.99
N THR A 4 61.87 -21.03 12.12
CA THR A 4 62.66 -19.84 12.45
C THR A 4 61.79 -18.78 13.13
N ARG A 5 62.38 -17.96 14.02
CA ARG A 5 61.66 -16.89 14.75
C ARG A 5 60.88 -15.95 13.81
N ARG A 6 61.42 -15.66 12.62
CA ARG A 6 60.73 -14.87 11.57
C ARG A 6 59.50 -15.57 11.00
N ARG A 7 59.55 -16.88 10.77
CA ARG A 7 58.39 -17.67 10.30
C ARG A 7 57.32 -17.79 11.39
N LEU A 8 57.72 -17.95 12.65
CA LEU A 8 56.79 -17.95 13.78
C LEU A 8 56.02 -16.61 13.86
N ILE A 9 56.73 -15.48 13.84
CA ILE A 9 56.13 -14.14 13.91
C ILE A 9 55.19 -13.88 12.71
N ALA A 10 55.60 -14.26 11.50
CA ALA A 10 54.76 -14.09 10.32
C ALA A 10 53.47 -14.93 10.36
N ILE A 11 53.55 -16.18 10.84
CA ILE A 11 52.37 -17.06 11.00
C ILE A 11 51.46 -16.53 12.11
N SER A 12 52.02 -16.08 13.25
CA SER A 12 51.23 -15.49 14.34
C SER A 12 50.55 -14.18 13.96
N ALA A 13 51.21 -13.32 13.17
CA ALA A 13 50.61 -12.09 12.66
C ALA A 13 49.46 -12.36 11.68
N ALA A 14 49.59 -13.38 10.81
CA ALA A 14 48.51 -13.81 9.93
C ALA A 14 47.32 -14.40 10.73
N LEU A 15 47.59 -15.17 11.80
CA LEU A 15 46.55 -15.69 12.69
C LEU A 15 45.85 -14.62 13.54
N ALA A 16 46.53 -13.53 13.90
CA ALA A 16 45.97 -12.45 14.69
C ALA A 16 45.02 -11.53 13.90
N VAL A 17 45.13 -11.50 12.57
CA VAL A 17 44.27 -10.69 11.68
C VAL A 17 43.02 -11.44 11.21
N LEU A 18 43.06 -12.78 11.18
CA LEU A 18 41.92 -13.63 10.79
C LEU A 18 40.63 -13.44 11.62
N PRO A 19 40.65 -13.16 12.94
CA PRO A 19 39.41 -12.96 13.72
C PRO A 19 38.75 -11.61 13.48
N ALA A 20 39.48 -10.61 12.93
CA ALA A 20 38.95 -9.28 12.68
C ALA A 20 38.14 -9.20 11.38
N VAL A 21 38.51 -10.00 10.37
CA VAL A 21 37.78 -10.10 9.09
C VAL A 21 36.47 -10.90 9.25
N ALA A 22 36.38 -11.76 10.27
CA ALA A 22 35.15 -12.49 10.61
C ALA A 22 34.13 -11.65 11.41
N ARG A 23 34.45 -10.41 11.80
CA ARG A 23 33.56 -9.49 12.55
C ARG A 23 33.02 -8.33 11.71
N ALA A 24 33.24 -8.34 10.39
CA ALA A 24 32.30 -7.67 9.50
C ALA A 24 31.01 -8.47 9.55
N GLY A 25 30.08 -8.07 10.43
CA GLY A 25 28.83 -8.77 10.65
C GLY A 25 28.21 -9.12 9.29
N THR A 26 28.00 -10.42 9.05
CA THR A 26 27.13 -10.85 7.97
C THR A 26 25.80 -10.15 8.23
N GLY A 27 25.51 -9.09 7.46
CA GLY A 27 24.38 -8.21 7.74
C GLY A 27 23.15 -9.06 7.97
N THR A 28 22.45 -8.81 9.08
CA THR A 28 21.17 -9.45 9.40
C THR A 28 20.08 -9.04 8.40
N THR A 29 20.43 -8.20 7.41
CA THR A 29 19.65 -7.83 6.24
C THR A 29 19.02 -9.03 5.55
N ARG A 30 17.73 -9.22 5.79
CA ARG A 30 16.85 -10.11 5.03
C ARG A 30 16.05 -9.31 4.03
N LEU A 31 15.82 -9.93 2.88
CA LEU A 31 14.94 -9.42 1.84
C LEU A 31 13.76 -10.38 1.71
N TRP A 32 12.58 -9.91 2.06
CA TRP A 32 11.32 -10.56 1.69
C TRP A 32 10.88 -10.06 0.31
N THR A 33 10.35 -10.94 -0.53
CA THR A 33 9.72 -10.59 -1.81
C THR A 33 8.45 -11.40 -2.00
N GLY A 34 7.39 -10.77 -2.51
CA GLY A 34 6.11 -11.43 -2.74
C GLY A 34 5.12 -10.56 -3.51
N GLN A 35 3.83 -10.86 -3.34
CA GLN A 35 2.72 -10.06 -3.87
C GLN A 35 2.00 -9.39 -2.70
N ALA A 36 1.70 -8.10 -2.83
CA ALA A 36 0.95 -7.29 -1.87
C ALA A 36 0.28 -6.13 -2.62
N LEU A 37 -0.93 -5.72 -2.21
CA LEU A 37 -1.60 -4.54 -2.79
C LEU A 37 -1.76 -4.62 -4.31
N GLY A 38 -2.00 -5.84 -4.83
CA GLY A 38 -2.13 -6.12 -6.26
C GLY A 38 -0.85 -6.04 -7.09
N ALA A 39 0.33 -5.91 -6.47
CA ALA A 39 1.61 -5.78 -7.16
C ALA A 39 2.74 -6.56 -6.48
N ARG A 40 3.86 -6.72 -7.21
CA ARG A 40 5.08 -7.30 -6.64
C ARG A 40 5.66 -6.33 -5.61
N ALA A 41 5.92 -6.82 -4.41
CA ALA A 41 6.48 -6.05 -3.31
C ALA A 41 7.75 -6.68 -2.75
N SER A 42 8.55 -5.88 -2.06
CA SER A 42 9.74 -6.34 -1.34
C SER A 42 9.99 -5.54 -0.09
N ILE A 43 10.40 -6.20 0.99
CA ILE A 43 10.73 -5.58 2.27
C ILE A 43 12.16 -5.97 2.63
N ARG A 44 13.01 -4.98 2.93
CA ARG A 44 14.40 -5.21 3.36
C ARG A 44 14.54 -4.83 4.82
N LEU A 45 14.96 -5.78 5.64
CA LEU A 45 15.02 -5.64 7.10
C LEU A 45 16.39 -6.05 7.61
N ASP A 46 17.13 -5.12 8.22
CA ASP A 46 18.35 -5.44 8.95
C ASP A 46 18.02 -5.61 10.44
N HIS A 47 17.57 -6.81 10.80
CA HIS A 47 17.14 -7.14 12.16
C HIS A 47 17.28 -8.65 12.42
N PRO A 48 17.68 -9.10 13.62
CA PRO A 48 17.75 -10.53 13.96
C PRO A 48 16.43 -11.28 13.72
N ASP A 49 15.31 -10.64 14.04
CA ASP A 49 13.95 -11.20 13.90
C ASP A 49 13.27 -10.84 12.55
N ALA A 50 14.03 -10.54 11.50
CA ALA A 50 13.48 -10.03 10.24
C ALA A 50 12.37 -10.91 9.64
N GLU A 51 12.45 -12.24 9.78
CA GLU A 51 11.43 -13.16 9.29
C GLU A 51 10.10 -13.02 10.04
N ALA A 52 10.14 -12.97 11.38
CA ALA A 52 8.97 -12.76 12.20
C ALA A 52 8.34 -11.37 11.98
N ILE A 53 9.16 -10.34 11.79
CA ILE A 53 8.70 -8.99 11.44
C ILE A 53 8.02 -9.00 10.07
N ALA A 54 8.64 -9.61 9.05
CA ALA A 54 8.05 -9.69 7.71
C ALA A 54 6.69 -10.41 7.74
N ALA A 55 6.56 -11.50 8.49
CA ALA A 55 5.29 -12.20 8.66
C ALA A 55 4.21 -11.30 9.29
N ARG A 56 4.56 -10.50 10.31
CA ARG A 56 3.64 -9.54 10.94
C ARG A 56 3.24 -8.41 9.98
N VAL A 57 4.18 -7.89 9.20
CA VAL A 57 3.89 -6.87 8.17
C VAL A 57 2.91 -7.43 7.14
N MET A 58 3.11 -8.67 6.69
CA MET A 58 2.20 -9.29 5.73
C MET A 58 0.79 -9.51 6.29
N ALA A 59 0.68 -9.91 7.56
CA ALA A 59 -0.61 -10.01 8.23
C ALA A 59 -1.32 -8.65 8.34
N GLU A 60 -0.56 -7.58 8.57
CA GLU A 60 -1.11 -6.23 8.64
C GLU A 60 -1.55 -5.71 7.27
N ILE A 61 -0.77 -5.94 6.22
CA ILE A 61 -1.17 -5.64 4.84
C ILE A 61 -2.49 -6.35 4.50
N ASP A 62 -2.61 -7.64 4.83
CA ASP A 62 -3.83 -8.41 4.57
C ASP A 62 -5.05 -7.86 5.33
N ARG A 63 -4.85 -7.46 6.59
CA ARG A 63 -5.86 -6.79 7.42
C ARG A 63 -6.31 -5.47 6.77
N LEU A 64 -5.36 -4.63 6.35
CA LEU A 64 -5.64 -3.35 5.68
C LEU A 64 -6.35 -3.54 4.33
N GLU A 65 -5.99 -4.55 3.55
CA GLU A 65 -6.70 -4.89 2.31
C GLU A 65 -8.17 -5.27 2.55
N ALA A 66 -8.50 -5.88 3.69
CA ALA A 66 -9.88 -6.16 4.07
C ALA A 66 -10.72 -4.89 4.33
N MET A 67 -10.09 -3.71 4.41
CA MET A 67 -10.79 -2.43 4.58
C MET A 67 -10.71 -1.57 3.31
N LEU A 68 -9.53 -1.49 2.70
CA LEU A 68 -9.21 -0.46 1.70
C LEU A 68 -9.26 -0.95 0.24
N SER A 69 -9.33 -2.27 0.01
CA SER A 69 -9.21 -2.82 -1.35
C SER A 69 -10.47 -2.65 -2.19
N LEU A 70 -10.34 -2.25 -3.45
CA LEU A 70 -11.43 -2.32 -4.45
C LEU A 70 -11.59 -3.72 -5.08
N TYR A 71 -10.72 -4.66 -4.74
CA TYR A 71 -10.65 -5.98 -5.37
C TYR A 71 -11.13 -7.10 -4.45
N ARG A 72 -11.36 -6.82 -3.17
CA ARG A 72 -11.98 -7.73 -2.21
C ARG A 72 -13.46 -7.34 -2.05
N PRO A 73 -14.42 -8.12 -2.54
CA PRO A 73 -15.85 -7.76 -2.53
C PRO A 73 -16.39 -7.40 -1.14
N GLU A 74 -15.86 -8.07 -0.12
CA GLU A 74 -16.25 -7.86 1.27
C GLU A 74 -15.51 -6.72 1.97
N SER A 75 -14.60 -6.01 1.28
CA SER A 75 -13.87 -4.91 1.90
C SER A 75 -14.81 -3.78 2.32
N ALA A 76 -14.44 -3.04 3.35
CA ALA A 76 -15.23 -1.90 3.80
C ALA A 76 -15.46 -0.87 2.68
N LEU A 77 -14.45 -0.59 1.85
CA LEU A 77 -14.57 0.29 0.69
C LEU A 77 -15.54 -0.25 -0.37
N CYS A 78 -15.50 -1.55 -0.69
CA CYS A 78 -16.43 -2.18 -1.63
C CYS A 78 -17.86 -2.13 -1.12
N ARG A 79 -18.09 -2.42 0.17
CA ARG A 79 -19.42 -2.31 0.78
C ARG A 79 -19.93 -0.87 0.72
N LEU A 80 -19.11 0.11 1.08
CA LEU A 80 -19.46 1.52 0.98
C LEU A 80 -19.85 1.92 -0.46
N ASN A 81 -19.08 1.49 -1.46
CA ASN A 81 -19.35 1.81 -2.86
C ASN A 81 -20.62 1.13 -3.41
N ARG A 82 -20.91 -0.08 -2.95
CA ARG A 82 -22.11 -0.83 -3.36
C ARG A 82 -23.37 -0.25 -2.72
N ASP A 83 -23.31 0.02 -1.42
CA ASP A 83 -24.49 0.35 -0.62
C ASP A 83 -24.71 1.87 -0.52
N GLY A 84 -23.69 2.68 -0.87
CA GLY A 84 -23.71 4.13 -0.74
C GLY A 84 -23.68 4.62 0.72
N HIS A 85 -23.61 3.71 1.68
CA HIS A 85 -23.61 4.00 3.10
C HIS A 85 -22.81 2.92 3.84
N LEU A 86 -22.04 3.34 4.84
CA LEU A 86 -21.32 2.45 5.73
C LEU A 86 -21.41 3.00 7.16
N ALA A 87 -22.18 2.31 8.00
CA ALA A 87 -22.22 2.56 9.45
C ALA A 87 -20.99 1.97 10.14
N ASP A 88 -20.58 2.60 11.25
CA ASP A 88 -19.43 2.22 12.07
C ASP A 88 -18.19 1.85 11.23
N PRO A 89 -17.75 2.78 10.35
CA PRO A 89 -16.65 2.51 9.44
C PRO A 89 -15.36 2.19 10.21
N PRO A 90 -14.53 1.24 9.73
CA PRO A 90 -13.24 0.96 10.36
C PRO A 90 -12.38 2.22 10.47
N PHE A 91 -11.65 2.35 11.57
CA PHE A 91 -10.82 3.52 11.85
C PHE A 91 -9.84 3.82 10.71
N GLU A 92 -9.17 2.80 10.16
CA GLU A 92 -8.17 2.95 9.12
C GLU A 92 -8.77 3.43 7.79
N LEU A 93 -10.03 3.06 7.51
CA LEU A 93 -10.74 3.60 6.36
C LEU A 93 -11.05 5.09 6.56
N LEU A 94 -11.52 5.49 7.74
CA LEU A 94 -11.76 6.90 8.07
C LEU A 94 -10.46 7.71 8.04
N GLU A 95 -9.38 7.18 8.59
CA GLU A 95 -8.07 7.83 8.62
C GLU A 95 -7.54 8.03 7.19
N CYS A 96 -7.59 6.99 6.36
CA CYS A 96 -7.17 7.06 4.96
C CYS A 96 -8.02 8.07 4.16
N LEU A 97 -9.35 8.09 4.35
CA LEU A 97 -10.24 9.06 3.71
C LEU A 97 -10.01 10.50 4.21
N SER A 98 -9.64 10.67 5.48
CA SER A 98 -9.27 11.97 6.05
C SER A 98 -7.96 12.50 5.46
N LEU A 99 -6.97 11.62 5.23
CA LEU A 99 -5.77 11.97 4.49
C LEU A 99 -6.10 12.32 3.03
N ALA A 100 -6.99 11.55 2.39
CA ALA A 100 -7.46 11.81 1.04
C ALA A 100 -8.12 13.20 0.93
N ASP A 101 -8.92 13.59 1.93
CA ASP A 101 -9.53 14.91 2.04
C ASP A 101 -8.48 16.04 2.17
N ALA A 102 -7.45 15.84 3.01
CA ALA A 102 -6.35 16.79 3.13
C ALA A 102 -5.60 16.99 1.79
N VAL A 103 -5.33 15.90 1.06
CA VAL A 103 -4.67 15.94 -0.26
C VAL A 103 -5.59 16.57 -1.32
N HIS A 104 -6.90 16.27 -1.30
CA HIS A 104 -7.88 16.90 -2.18
C HIS A 104 -7.87 18.42 -2.01
N ARG A 105 -7.94 18.90 -0.75
CA ARG A 105 -7.89 20.33 -0.42
C ARG A 105 -6.56 20.96 -0.84
N ALA A 106 -5.44 20.35 -0.48
CA ALA A 106 -4.09 20.87 -0.81
C ALA A 106 -3.83 20.95 -2.31
N SER A 107 -4.41 20.05 -3.11
CA SER A 107 -4.24 20.02 -4.57
C SER A 107 -5.20 20.94 -5.33
N GLY A 108 -6.12 21.61 -4.63
CA GLY A 108 -7.22 22.37 -5.24
C GLY A 108 -8.18 21.48 -6.04
N GLY A 109 -8.42 20.26 -5.56
CA GLY A 109 -9.33 19.29 -6.15
C GLY A 109 -8.79 18.46 -7.31
N ARG A 110 -7.47 18.53 -7.60
CA ARG A 110 -6.84 17.72 -8.66
C ARG A 110 -6.71 16.25 -8.26
N PHE A 111 -6.51 15.99 -6.99
CA PHE A 111 -6.66 14.68 -6.39
C PHE A 111 -8.11 14.53 -5.91
N ASP A 112 -8.89 13.61 -6.46
CA ASP A 112 -10.28 13.38 -6.05
C ASP A 112 -10.56 11.86 -5.96
N PRO A 113 -10.76 11.31 -4.75
CA PRO A 113 -11.09 9.90 -4.57
C PRO A 113 -12.44 9.47 -5.17
N SER A 114 -13.35 10.40 -5.47
CA SER A 114 -14.68 10.10 -5.99
C SER A 114 -14.73 9.81 -7.50
N VAL A 115 -13.57 9.75 -8.16
CA VAL A 115 -13.47 9.49 -9.61
C VAL A 115 -13.74 8.03 -9.99
N GLN A 116 -14.01 7.14 -9.04
CA GLN A 116 -14.19 5.71 -9.29
C GLN A 116 -15.27 5.39 -10.34
N PRO A 117 -16.44 6.06 -10.41
CA PRO A 117 -17.41 5.81 -11.48
C PRO A 117 -16.86 6.12 -12.87
N LEU A 118 -16.08 7.20 -13.01
CA LEU A 118 -15.41 7.52 -14.26
C LEU A 118 -14.35 6.45 -14.58
N TRP A 119 -13.56 6.05 -13.59
CA TRP A 119 -12.57 4.98 -13.77
C TRP A 119 -13.20 3.69 -14.29
N ALA A 120 -14.32 3.26 -13.69
CA ALA A 120 -15.06 2.08 -14.10
C ALA A 120 -15.60 2.18 -15.54
N LEU A 121 -16.18 3.33 -15.91
CA LEU A 121 -16.66 3.58 -17.28
C LEU A 121 -15.54 3.44 -18.31
N TRP A 122 -14.37 4.03 -18.02
CA TRP A 122 -13.21 3.96 -18.91
C TRP A 122 -12.65 2.53 -18.99
N ALA A 123 -12.59 1.81 -17.87
CA ALA A 123 -12.12 0.43 -17.84
C ALA A 123 -13.03 -0.51 -18.64
N GLU A 124 -14.36 -0.36 -18.51
CA GLU A 124 -15.34 -1.13 -19.28
C GLU A 124 -15.23 -0.85 -20.79
N ALA A 125 -15.12 0.42 -21.18
CA ALA A 125 -14.95 0.80 -22.58
C ALA A 125 -13.64 0.23 -23.17
N ALA A 126 -12.54 0.32 -22.41
CA ALA A 126 -11.25 -0.22 -22.81
C ALA A 126 -11.27 -1.75 -22.96
N ALA A 127 -11.93 -2.46 -22.05
CA ALA A 127 -12.11 -3.92 -22.15
C ALA A 127 -12.89 -4.32 -23.41
N ALA A 128 -13.80 -3.47 -23.88
CA ALA A 128 -14.53 -3.62 -25.13
C ALA A 128 -13.79 -3.06 -26.36
N GLY A 129 -12.52 -2.66 -26.23
CA GLY A 129 -11.70 -2.15 -27.34
C GLY A 129 -12.16 -0.80 -27.90
N ARG A 130 -12.91 -0.01 -27.11
CA ARG A 130 -13.51 1.26 -27.54
C ARG A 130 -13.22 2.38 -26.54
N ARG A 131 -13.63 3.60 -26.90
CA ARG A 131 -13.66 4.74 -25.99
C ARG A 131 -15.09 4.93 -25.47
N PRO A 132 -15.25 5.47 -24.24
CA PRO A 132 -16.58 5.79 -23.75
C PRO A 132 -17.20 6.93 -24.55
N ASP A 133 -18.53 6.88 -24.67
CA ASP A 133 -19.32 7.94 -25.28
C ASP A 133 -19.14 9.25 -24.49
N PRO A 134 -18.87 10.40 -25.14
CA PRO A 134 -18.82 11.70 -24.48
C PRO A 134 -20.03 12.02 -23.57
N ASP A 135 -21.23 11.64 -23.98
CA ASP A 135 -22.45 11.88 -23.20
C ASP A 135 -22.47 11.00 -21.94
N ALA A 136 -22.01 9.74 -22.05
CA ALA A 136 -21.85 8.86 -20.89
C ALA A 136 -20.78 9.37 -19.92
N VAL A 137 -19.70 9.98 -20.42
CA VAL A 137 -18.69 10.63 -19.59
C VAL A 137 -19.28 11.84 -18.86
N ALA A 138 -20.03 12.69 -19.57
CA ALA A 138 -20.68 13.86 -18.97
C ALA A 138 -21.71 13.45 -17.90
N GLU A 139 -22.49 12.40 -18.14
CA GLU A 139 -23.40 11.78 -17.17
C GLU A 139 -22.68 11.31 -15.92
N THR A 140 -21.64 10.49 -16.11
CA THR A 140 -20.92 9.85 -15.02
C THR A 140 -20.16 10.87 -14.17
N ARG A 141 -19.66 11.95 -14.78
CA ARG A 141 -19.02 13.07 -14.07
C ARG A 141 -19.97 13.74 -13.06
N ARG A 142 -21.29 13.70 -13.24
CA ARG A 142 -22.23 14.25 -12.26
C ARG A 142 -22.29 13.42 -10.98
N ARG A 143 -21.84 12.15 -11.04
CA ARG A 143 -21.70 11.21 -9.92
C ARG A 143 -20.32 11.26 -9.27
N THR A 144 -19.53 12.29 -9.56
CA THR A 144 -18.27 12.57 -8.87
C THR A 144 -18.34 13.93 -8.16
N GLY A 145 -17.32 14.21 -7.36
CA GLY A 145 -17.14 15.45 -6.61
C GLY A 145 -17.03 15.18 -5.12
N TRP A 146 -15.83 15.35 -4.57
CA TRP A 146 -15.52 15.08 -3.16
C TRP A 146 -16.42 15.81 -2.16
N ALA A 147 -16.85 17.04 -2.46
CA ALA A 147 -17.77 17.82 -1.62
C ALA A 147 -19.15 17.16 -1.39
N LYS A 148 -19.50 16.12 -2.17
CA LYS A 148 -20.75 15.36 -2.01
C LYS A 148 -20.61 14.17 -1.05
N VAL A 149 -19.39 13.84 -0.65
CA VAL A 149 -19.08 12.75 0.29
C VAL A 149 -19.27 13.26 1.70
N ARG A 150 -20.02 12.51 2.53
CA ARG A 150 -20.16 12.80 3.95
C ARG A 150 -19.30 11.81 4.73
N LEU A 151 -18.28 12.32 5.40
CA LEU A 151 -17.39 11.56 6.28
C LEU A 151 -17.71 11.93 7.73
N ASP A 152 -18.15 10.95 8.51
CA ASP A 152 -18.38 11.07 9.94
C ASP A 152 -17.89 9.80 10.64
N ALA A 153 -17.53 9.91 11.92
CA ALA A 153 -17.07 8.78 12.72
C ALA A 153 -18.13 7.67 12.85
N ALA A 154 -19.41 8.04 12.88
CA ALA A 154 -20.52 7.10 12.97
C ALA A 154 -20.91 6.51 11.60
N ALA A 155 -20.73 7.25 10.51
CA ALA A 155 -21.08 6.78 9.18
C ALA A 155 -20.40 7.54 8.04
N ILE A 156 -20.13 6.81 6.95
CA ILE A 156 -19.80 7.39 5.65
C ILE A 156 -21.02 7.27 4.73
N THR A 157 -21.36 8.33 4.00
CA THR A 157 -22.48 8.32 3.05
C THR A 157 -22.08 8.96 1.72
N LEU A 158 -22.50 8.31 0.63
CA LEU A 158 -22.30 8.71 -0.75
C LEU A 158 -23.66 9.06 -1.39
N GLN A 159 -23.67 9.98 -2.35
CA GLN A 159 -24.86 10.21 -3.17
C GLN A 159 -25.09 9.01 -4.10
N PRO A 160 -26.34 8.78 -4.58
CA PRO A 160 -26.64 7.69 -5.50
C PRO A 160 -25.71 7.64 -6.72
N GLY A 161 -25.13 6.47 -6.96
CA GLY A 161 -24.22 6.22 -8.10
C GLY A 161 -22.81 6.77 -7.95
N MET A 162 -22.46 7.41 -6.81
CA MET A 162 -21.07 7.71 -6.48
C MET A 162 -20.34 6.44 -6.04
N ALA A 163 -19.03 6.43 -6.23
CA ALA A 163 -18.13 5.45 -5.66
C ALA A 163 -16.78 6.12 -5.38
N LEU A 164 -16.02 5.57 -4.44
CA LEU A 164 -14.71 6.05 -4.04
C LEU A 164 -13.61 5.07 -4.48
N THR A 165 -12.42 5.62 -4.71
CA THR A 165 -11.19 4.86 -4.94
C THR A 165 -10.07 5.37 -4.06
N LEU A 166 -9.29 4.44 -3.54
CA LEU A 166 -8.08 4.75 -2.78
C LEU A 166 -6.82 4.41 -3.57
N ASN A 167 -6.91 4.05 -4.86
CA ASN A 167 -5.75 3.64 -5.65
C ASN A 167 -4.65 4.72 -5.74
N GLY A 168 -5.02 6.00 -5.58
CA GLY A 168 -4.07 7.12 -5.59
C GLY A 168 -3.36 7.41 -4.26
N ILE A 169 -3.72 6.70 -3.17
CA ILE A 169 -3.17 6.95 -1.83
C ILE A 169 -2.92 5.67 -1.00
N GLY A 170 -3.66 4.59 -1.27
CA GLY A 170 -3.69 3.38 -0.45
C GLY A 170 -2.34 2.71 -0.29
N GLN A 171 -1.52 2.64 -1.34
CA GLN A 171 -0.16 2.09 -1.25
C GLN A 171 0.80 2.95 -0.43
N GLY A 172 0.56 4.26 -0.33
CA GLY A 172 1.36 5.14 0.51
C GLY A 172 0.87 5.19 1.96
N TYR A 173 -0.38 4.76 2.19
CA TYR A 173 -0.98 4.64 3.51
C TYR A 173 -0.59 3.32 4.20
N VAL A 174 -0.62 2.21 3.46
CA VAL A 174 -0.20 0.87 3.91
C VAL A 174 1.32 0.77 4.00
#